data_AF-A0A9D8M5J5-F1
#
_entry.id   AF-A0A9D8M5J5-F1
#
_cell.length_a   1.000
_cell.length_b   1.000
_cell.length_c   1.000
_cell.angle_alpha   90.00
_cell.angle_beta   90.00
_cell.angle_gamma   90.00
#
_symmetry.space_group_name_H-M   'P 1'
#
loop_
_entity.id
_entity.type
_entity.pdbx_description
1 polymer ?
#
loop_
_entity_poly.entity_id
_entity_poly.type
_entity_poly.pdbx_seq_one_letter_code
_entity_poly.pdbx_strand_id
1 'polypeptide(L)'
;MMDRLIELARYHDTTKHSLASLRASPQHLDWDNLPLPFKIYSALDAAASPGDVGRLCLLSNGVLRWRRTRAGEVHGFRAAPCTGALYHIELYLANAAREGLAAGLYHYGAHDGGLRRLREGDLRGALAEAAGGFPALAGAPLVLILTSTFWRNAWKYRARAYRHAYWDGGAVLANVLELGAGDGLRTAAVMGFDDGAVNWLLGVDGEREAAVAVVALGEGTAAPPAGGREPPALELATTPLSPREVRYPEIEAAHRASSLPSGRAAALWRDAVKPPSPGIPPALVPSPEEAIRRRRSTRRFGRGAISLTVLEQLLAAAAAPVPGDSFAPGLITPFVIVNAVDGLRPGAYGPELEPIRAGDLRRQAAALALGQNLGGEAAADIYFLSDLAAVGALFGERGYRVAQMAGGIAGARVELSATAQGLAASGLTFFDDEVTKFFEPASAGRQVMYLVAVGQRPG
;
A
#
# COMPACT_ATOMS: atom_id res chain seq x y z
N MET A 1 -18.37 -24.18 13.58
CA MET A 1 -17.89 -22.78 13.56
C MET A 1 -16.62 -22.70 12.70
N MET A 2 -16.68 -23.12 11.43
CA MET A 2 -15.49 -23.31 10.58
C MET A 2 -15.72 -22.86 9.11
N ASP A 3 -16.75 -22.05 8.87
CA ASP A 3 -17.33 -21.81 7.53
C ASP A 3 -17.35 -20.32 7.12
N ARG A 4 -16.51 -19.45 7.70
CA ARG A 4 -16.65 -17.98 7.55
C ARG A 4 -15.51 -17.24 6.83
N LEU A 5 -14.65 -17.94 6.09
CA LEU A 5 -13.54 -17.34 5.33
C LEU A 5 -13.34 -18.01 3.96
N ILE A 6 -14.38 -18.00 3.13
CA ILE A 6 -14.37 -18.75 1.88
C ILE A 6 -13.93 -17.86 0.73
N GLU A 7 -14.32 -16.59 0.72
CA GLU A 7 -14.18 -15.77 -0.47
C GLU A 7 -12.74 -15.27 -0.64
N LEU A 8 -12.10 -14.75 0.41
CA LEU A 8 -10.73 -14.22 0.26
C LEU A 8 -9.68 -15.33 0.23
N ALA A 9 -9.96 -16.49 0.86
CA ALA A 9 -9.14 -17.68 0.67
C ALA A 9 -9.19 -18.15 -0.80
N ARG A 10 -10.40 -18.25 -1.39
CA ARG A 10 -10.57 -18.55 -2.81
C ARG A 10 -9.90 -17.51 -3.70
N TYR A 11 -10.13 -16.22 -3.46
CA TYR A 11 -9.49 -15.13 -4.21
C TYR A 11 -7.96 -15.22 -4.12
N HIS A 12 -7.43 -15.52 -2.94
CA HIS A 12 -5.99 -15.70 -2.77
C HIS A 12 -5.52 -16.83 -3.70
N ASP A 13 -6.07 -18.03 -3.57
CA ASP A 13 -5.64 -19.19 -4.36
C ASP A 13 -5.79 -19.01 -5.87
N THR A 14 -6.90 -18.43 -6.34
CA THR A 14 -7.14 -18.22 -7.79
C THR A 14 -6.27 -17.12 -8.39
N THR A 15 -5.72 -16.22 -7.57
CA THR A 15 -4.84 -15.13 -8.03
C THR A 15 -3.35 -15.39 -7.84
N LYS A 16 -2.97 -16.60 -7.38
CA LYS A 16 -1.56 -17.00 -7.27
C LYS A 16 -0.88 -17.09 -8.63
N HIS A 17 0.41 -16.78 -8.67
CA HIS A 17 1.25 -17.12 -9.80
C HIS A 17 1.83 -18.51 -9.63
N SER A 18 1.68 -19.33 -10.68
CA SER A 18 2.36 -20.61 -10.86
C SER A 18 2.91 -20.69 -12.28
N LEU A 19 3.86 -21.59 -12.54
CA LEU A 19 4.35 -21.82 -13.90
C LEU A 19 3.21 -22.20 -14.86
N ALA A 20 2.21 -22.93 -14.36
CA ALA A 20 1.02 -23.29 -15.13
C ALA A 20 0.17 -22.07 -15.46
N SER A 21 -0.13 -21.19 -14.48
CA SER A 21 -0.99 -20.02 -14.73
C SER A 21 -0.36 -19.01 -15.69
N LEU A 22 0.96 -18.83 -15.64
CA LEU A 22 1.69 -17.97 -16.59
C LEU A 22 1.73 -18.54 -18.01
N ARG A 23 1.81 -19.87 -18.16
CA ARG A 23 1.81 -20.53 -19.48
C ARG A 23 0.41 -20.62 -20.10
N ALA A 24 -0.62 -20.80 -19.28
CA ALA A 24 -2.00 -20.98 -19.73
C ALA A 24 -2.61 -19.73 -20.37
N SER A 25 -2.09 -18.54 -20.08
CA SER A 25 -2.58 -17.28 -20.64
C SER A 25 -1.40 -16.43 -21.12
N PRO A 26 -0.97 -16.52 -22.39
CA PRO A 26 -0.09 -15.51 -22.95
C PRO A 26 -0.78 -14.13 -22.84
N GLN A 27 -0.33 -13.31 -21.89
CA GLN A 27 -0.93 -12.02 -21.61
C GLN A 27 -0.50 -11.03 -22.69
N HIS A 28 -1.34 -10.86 -23.72
CA HIS A 28 -1.21 -9.73 -24.62
C HIS A 28 -1.76 -8.47 -23.94
N LEU A 29 -0.98 -7.39 -23.97
CA LEU A 29 -1.40 -6.10 -23.43
C LEU A 29 -2.08 -5.28 -24.52
N ASP A 30 -3.29 -4.84 -24.22
CA ASP A 30 -4.12 -4.00 -25.08
C ASP A 30 -3.70 -2.53 -24.95
N TRP A 31 -2.59 -2.17 -25.61
CA TRP A 31 -1.96 -0.84 -25.48
C TRP A 31 -2.86 0.32 -25.91
N ASP A 32 -3.75 0.10 -26.88
CA ASP A 32 -4.75 1.10 -27.31
C ASP A 32 -5.78 1.41 -26.21
N ASN A 33 -5.86 0.55 -25.20
CA ASN A 33 -6.73 0.70 -24.04
C ASN A 33 -5.95 0.89 -22.73
N LEU A 34 -4.67 1.26 -22.81
CA LEU A 34 -3.87 1.63 -21.63
C LEU A 34 -4.55 2.78 -20.89
N PRO A 35 -4.88 2.62 -19.59
CA PRO A 35 -5.59 3.65 -18.87
C PRO A 35 -4.69 4.82 -18.46
N LEU A 36 -5.27 6.02 -18.51
CA LEU A 36 -4.69 7.27 -18.04
C LEU A 36 -4.27 7.11 -16.58
N PRO A 37 -3.01 7.39 -16.22
CA PRO A 37 -2.50 7.18 -14.86
C PRO A 37 -2.90 8.33 -13.91
N PHE A 38 -4.02 9.01 -14.16
CA PHE A 38 -4.51 10.16 -13.40
C PHE A 38 -6.03 10.19 -13.39
N LYS A 39 -6.63 10.57 -12.25
CA LYS A 39 -8.03 10.98 -12.17
C LYS A 39 -8.08 12.49 -12.35
N ILE A 40 -8.90 12.96 -13.30
CA ILE A 40 -8.99 14.38 -13.65
C ILE A 40 -10.44 14.79 -13.58
N TYR A 41 -10.78 15.65 -12.62
CA TYR A 41 -12.04 16.37 -12.62
C TYR A 41 -11.87 17.62 -13.49
N SER A 42 -12.34 17.55 -14.72
CA SER A 42 -12.17 18.62 -15.72
C SER A 42 -13.07 19.83 -15.47
N ALA A 43 -14.16 19.66 -14.71
CA ALA A 43 -15.12 20.71 -14.39
C ALA A 43 -14.78 21.47 -13.10
N LEU A 44 -13.71 21.08 -12.38
CA LEU A 44 -13.32 21.70 -11.13
C LEU A 44 -11.99 22.44 -11.30
N ASP A 45 -11.95 23.67 -10.79
CA ASP A 45 -10.73 24.44 -10.69
C ASP A 45 -9.76 23.79 -9.68
N ALA A 46 -8.47 23.84 -10.03
CA ALA A 46 -7.41 23.44 -9.14
C ALA A 46 -7.00 24.62 -8.25
N ALA A 47 -7.19 24.47 -6.94
CA ALA A 47 -6.55 25.33 -5.98
C ALA A 47 -5.06 24.97 -5.85
N ALA A 48 -4.23 25.96 -5.55
CA ALA A 48 -2.86 25.70 -5.12
C ALA A 48 -2.86 24.80 -3.88
N SER A 49 -1.88 23.91 -3.77
CA SER A 49 -1.69 23.05 -2.61
C SER A 49 -0.76 23.76 -1.62
N PRO A 50 -1.26 24.45 -0.58
CA PRO A 50 -0.43 25.26 0.29
C PRO A 50 0.41 24.40 1.23
N GLY A 51 1.51 24.98 1.72
CA GLY A 51 2.22 24.55 2.92
C GLY A 51 2.55 23.05 3.03
N ASP A 52 2.36 22.52 4.23
CA ASP A 52 2.60 21.13 4.58
C ASP A 52 1.59 20.18 3.91
N VAL A 53 0.36 20.63 3.63
CA VAL A 53 -0.64 19.81 2.92
C VAL A 53 -0.17 19.49 1.50
N GLY A 54 0.31 20.49 0.76
CA GLY A 54 0.84 20.27 -0.58
C GLY A 54 2.11 19.42 -0.59
N ARG A 55 3.00 19.65 0.37
CA ARG A 55 4.20 18.83 0.60
C ARG A 55 3.83 17.38 0.87
N LEU A 56 2.89 17.13 1.78
CA LEU A 56 2.41 15.80 2.14
C LEU A 56 1.81 15.08 0.93
N CYS A 57 0.96 15.74 0.14
CA CYS A 57 0.40 15.17 -1.09
C CYS A 57 1.50 14.78 -2.09
N LEU A 58 2.43 15.71 -2.35
CA LEU A 58 3.52 15.49 -3.30
C LEU A 58 4.41 14.32 -2.90
N LEU A 59 4.79 14.26 -1.62
CA LEU A 59 5.73 13.27 -1.11
C LEU A 59 5.07 11.92 -0.76
N SER A 60 3.77 11.88 -0.53
CA SER A 60 3.04 10.61 -0.39
C SER A 60 2.76 9.96 -1.75
N ASN A 61 2.20 10.71 -2.70
CA ASN A 61 1.68 10.15 -3.96
C ASN A 61 1.78 11.07 -5.19
N GLY A 62 2.52 12.18 -5.15
CA GLY A 62 2.67 13.09 -6.28
C GLY A 62 3.76 12.69 -7.27
N VAL A 63 3.72 13.28 -8.48
CA VAL A 63 4.75 13.08 -9.51
C VAL A 63 6.01 13.85 -9.13
N LEU A 64 7.12 13.14 -8.89
CA LEU A 64 8.41 13.74 -8.57
C LEU A 64 9.29 13.96 -9.79
N ARG A 65 9.04 13.23 -10.88
CA ARG A 65 9.93 13.21 -12.03
C ARG A 65 9.21 12.80 -13.31
N TRP A 66 9.18 13.71 -14.28
CA TRP A 66 8.78 13.39 -15.64
C TRP A 66 9.95 12.81 -16.44
N ARG A 67 9.70 11.74 -17.20
CA ARG A 67 10.68 11.13 -18.09
C ARG A 67 10.04 10.71 -19.40
N ARG A 68 10.76 10.95 -20.49
CA ARG A 68 10.39 10.44 -21.80
C ARG A 68 10.78 8.96 -21.89
N THR A 69 9.85 8.10 -22.26
CA THR A 69 10.08 6.68 -22.51
C THR A 69 10.81 6.50 -23.83
N ARG A 70 11.30 5.28 -24.12
CA ARG A 70 11.93 4.97 -25.42
C ARG A 70 10.96 5.11 -26.60
N ALA A 71 9.66 4.97 -26.34
CA ALA A 71 8.59 5.14 -27.33
C ALA A 71 8.20 6.62 -27.55
N GLY A 72 8.84 7.57 -26.84
CA GLY A 72 8.59 9.01 -26.98
C GLY A 72 7.53 9.58 -26.04
N GLU A 73 6.80 8.74 -25.31
CA GLU A 73 5.78 9.15 -24.35
C GLU A 73 6.37 9.79 -23.10
N VAL A 74 5.69 10.77 -22.52
CA VAL A 74 6.11 11.39 -21.24
C VAL A 74 5.40 10.69 -20.10
N HIS A 75 6.18 10.09 -19.19
CA HIS A 75 5.68 9.36 -18.04
C HIS A 75 6.12 10.02 -16.73
N GLY A 76 5.17 10.24 -15.82
CA GLY A 76 5.39 10.86 -14.52
C GLY A 76 5.62 9.82 -13.44
N PHE A 77 6.86 9.71 -12.94
CA PHE A 77 7.17 8.81 -11.83
C PHE A 77 6.83 9.44 -10.48
N ARG A 78 6.00 8.74 -9.71
CA ARG A 78 5.50 9.21 -8.40
C ARG A 78 6.43 8.90 -7.24
N ALA A 79 6.17 9.56 -6.11
CA ALA A 79 6.89 9.39 -4.86
C ALA A 79 6.84 7.93 -4.35
N ALA A 80 5.63 7.39 -4.20
CA ALA A 80 5.43 5.98 -3.92
C ALA A 80 5.77 5.11 -5.15
N PRO A 81 6.44 3.95 -4.96
CA PRO A 81 6.46 2.92 -6.00
C PRO A 81 5.04 2.45 -6.31
N CYS A 82 4.85 1.90 -7.51
CA CYS A 82 3.58 1.31 -7.91
C CYS A 82 3.83 0.16 -8.88
N THR A 83 3.11 -0.93 -8.70
CA THR A 83 3.13 -2.08 -9.60
C THR A 83 2.92 -1.64 -11.05
N GLY A 84 3.91 -1.95 -11.90
CA GLY A 84 3.87 -1.60 -13.33
C GLY A 84 3.90 -0.10 -13.64
N ALA A 85 4.07 0.78 -12.65
CA ALA A 85 3.93 2.23 -12.78
C ALA A 85 2.57 2.68 -13.37
N LEU A 86 1.49 1.97 -13.01
CA LEU A 86 0.13 2.24 -13.51
C LEU A 86 -0.66 3.24 -12.64
N TYR A 87 -0.16 3.55 -11.45
CA TYR A 87 -0.62 4.60 -10.54
C TYR A 87 -2.14 4.63 -10.33
N HIS A 88 -2.65 3.55 -9.75
CA HIS A 88 -4.08 3.35 -9.46
C HIS A 88 -4.52 3.85 -8.09
N ILE A 89 -3.60 4.29 -7.23
CA ILE A 89 -3.94 4.87 -5.94
C ILE A 89 -4.22 6.37 -6.09
N GLU A 90 -5.42 6.79 -5.71
CA GLU A 90 -5.82 8.19 -5.64
C GLU A 90 -5.75 8.70 -4.20
N LEU A 91 -5.55 10.02 -4.05
CA LEU A 91 -5.43 10.67 -2.75
C LEU A 91 -6.53 11.71 -2.57
N TYR A 92 -7.33 11.51 -1.53
CA TYR A 92 -8.36 12.46 -1.07
C TYR A 92 -8.00 12.98 0.31
N LEU A 93 -8.43 14.20 0.61
CA LEU A 93 -8.11 14.90 1.84
C LEU A 93 -9.36 15.54 2.43
N ALA A 94 -9.76 15.12 3.63
CA ALA A 94 -10.69 15.89 4.44
C ALA A 94 -9.87 16.85 5.31
N ASN A 95 -9.98 18.14 5.00
CA ASN A 95 -9.24 19.21 5.67
C ASN A 95 -10.18 19.99 6.60
N ALA A 96 -9.80 20.14 7.87
CA ALA A 96 -10.54 20.93 8.86
C ALA A 96 -10.03 22.38 8.91
N ALA A 97 -9.99 23.03 7.74
CA ALA A 97 -9.53 24.40 7.53
C ALA A 97 -8.05 24.70 7.88
N ARG A 98 -7.12 23.75 7.67
CA ARG A 98 -5.69 23.99 7.88
C ARG A 98 -5.07 24.81 6.73
N GLU A 99 -4.01 25.53 7.07
CA GLU A 99 -3.10 26.21 6.12
C GLU A 99 -3.78 27.15 5.13
N GLY A 100 -4.85 27.81 5.57
CA GLY A 100 -5.62 28.73 4.73
C GLY A 100 -6.48 28.04 3.66
N LEU A 101 -6.46 26.70 3.59
CA LEU A 101 -7.39 25.95 2.77
C LEU A 101 -8.72 25.84 3.52
N ALA A 102 -9.86 26.10 2.85
CA ALA A 102 -11.17 26.00 3.49
C ALA A 102 -11.47 24.57 4.01
N ALA A 103 -12.44 24.46 4.92
CA ALA A 103 -12.93 23.15 5.33
C ALA A 103 -13.62 22.45 4.15
N GLY A 104 -13.25 21.19 3.89
CA GLY A 104 -13.80 20.46 2.77
C GLY A 104 -13.14 19.10 2.52
N LEU A 105 -13.72 18.39 1.56
CA LEU A 105 -13.10 17.23 0.91
C LEU A 105 -12.41 17.70 -0.37
N TYR A 106 -11.17 17.27 -0.56
CA TYR A 106 -10.37 17.59 -1.73
C TYR A 106 -9.86 16.31 -2.39
N HIS A 107 -9.74 16.33 -3.72
CA HIS A 107 -8.94 15.36 -4.48
C HIS A 107 -7.61 16.00 -4.90
N TYR A 108 -6.51 15.26 -4.73
CA TYR A 108 -5.20 15.69 -5.19
C TYR A 108 -4.94 15.22 -6.62
N GLY A 109 -4.86 16.18 -7.54
CA GLY A 109 -4.52 15.93 -8.93
C GLY A 109 -3.03 15.70 -9.10
N ALA A 110 -2.57 14.44 -9.11
CA ALA A 110 -1.14 14.14 -9.27
C ALA A 110 -0.53 14.62 -10.62
N HIS A 111 -1.36 14.93 -11.62
CA HIS A 111 -0.92 15.41 -12.93
C HIS A 111 -0.47 16.87 -12.92
N ASP A 112 -1.07 17.70 -12.06
CA ASP A 112 -0.80 19.15 -11.96
C ASP A 112 -0.39 19.61 -10.55
N GLY A 113 -0.48 18.72 -9.55
CA GLY A 113 -0.17 19.00 -8.16
C GLY A 113 -1.21 19.86 -7.45
N GLY A 114 -2.40 20.06 -8.03
CA GLY A 114 -3.45 20.91 -7.48
C GLY A 114 -4.50 20.15 -6.65
N LEU A 115 -5.20 20.88 -5.78
CA LEU A 115 -6.31 20.36 -4.98
C LEU A 115 -7.65 20.81 -5.57
N ARG A 116 -8.54 19.84 -5.84
CA ARG A 116 -9.90 20.09 -6.33
C ARG A 116 -10.88 19.85 -5.20
N ARG A 117 -11.60 20.89 -4.78
CA ARG A 117 -12.60 20.80 -3.71
C ARG A 117 -13.83 20.06 -4.23
N LEU A 118 -14.10 18.89 -3.66
CA LEU A 118 -15.22 18.05 -4.00
C LEU A 118 -16.45 18.36 -3.14
N ARG A 119 -16.22 18.66 -1.87
CA ARG A 119 -17.27 19.00 -0.90
C ARG A 119 -16.83 20.14 -0.01
N GLU A 120 -17.81 20.93 0.42
CA GLU A 120 -17.65 21.95 1.42
C GLU A 120 -17.93 21.42 2.83
N GLY A 121 -17.30 22.03 3.84
CA GLY A 121 -17.56 21.73 5.25
C GLY A 121 -16.57 20.73 5.85
N ASP A 122 -16.57 20.67 7.18
CA ASP A 122 -15.74 19.75 7.94
C ASP A 122 -16.37 18.35 7.95
N LEU A 123 -15.69 17.37 7.38
CA LEU A 123 -16.18 15.99 7.26
C LEU A 123 -15.67 15.04 8.36
N ARG A 124 -14.92 15.53 9.36
CA ARG A 124 -14.37 14.68 10.43
C ARG A 124 -15.46 13.91 11.17
N GLY A 125 -16.61 14.53 11.41
CA GLY A 125 -17.76 13.88 12.06
C GLY A 125 -18.28 12.67 11.28
N ALA A 126 -18.51 12.84 9.97
CA ALA A 126 -18.97 11.77 9.08
C ALA A 126 -17.94 10.63 8.94
N LEU A 127 -16.65 10.98 8.84
CA LEU A 127 -15.56 9.99 8.78
C LEU A 127 -15.41 9.21 10.09
N ALA A 128 -15.52 9.90 11.23
CA ALA A 128 -15.50 9.26 12.54
C ALA A 128 -16.69 8.31 12.71
N GLU A 129 -17.89 8.73 12.31
CA GLU A 129 -19.09 7.88 12.33
C GLU A 129 -18.95 6.65 11.43
N ALA A 130 -18.48 6.82 10.19
CA ALA A 130 -18.20 5.71 9.27
C ALA A 130 -17.16 4.72 9.85
N ALA A 131 -16.25 5.20 10.69
CA ALA A 131 -15.28 4.37 11.42
C ALA A 131 -15.79 3.87 12.78
N GLY A 132 -17.08 4.00 13.09
CA GLY A 132 -17.66 3.53 14.35
C GLY A 132 -17.25 4.37 15.56
N GLY A 133 -17.12 5.68 15.37
CA GLY A 133 -16.73 6.63 16.42
C GLY A 133 -15.23 6.60 16.74
N PHE A 134 -14.37 6.16 15.82
CA PHE A 134 -12.93 6.05 16.09
C PHE A 134 -12.31 7.43 16.43
N PRO A 135 -11.82 7.66 17.66
CA PRO A 135 -11.51 9.01 18.14
C PRO A 135 -10.44 9.75 17.35
N ALA A 136 -9.46 9.04 16.79
CA ALA A 136 -8.38 9.65 16.01
C ALA A 136 -8.89 10.39 14.77
N LEU A 137 -9.98 9.94 14.13
CA LEU A 137 -10.55 10.62 12.97
C LEU A 137 -11.32 11.89 13.33
N ALA A 138 -11.99 11.88 14.48
CA ALA A 138 -12.67 13.04 15.04
C ALA A 138 -11.67 14.15 15.41
N GLY A 139 -10.56 13.76 16.04
CA GLY A 139 -9.53 14.68 16.51
C GLY A 139 -8.55 15.17 15.44
N ALA A 140 -8.35 14.44 14.35
CA ALA A 140 -7.33 14.79 13.36
C ALA A 140 -7.78 15.96 12.46
N PRO A 141 -7.07 17.09 12.43
CA PRO A 141 -7.43 18.24 11.59
C PRO A 141 -7.17 18.00 10.09
N LEU A 142 -6.49 16.89 9.75
CA LEU A 142 -6.33 16.42 8.38
C LEU A 142 -6.54 14.90 8.35
N VAL A 143 -7.38 14.43 7.44
CA VAL A 143 -7.59 13.00 7.18
C VAL A 143 -7.32 12.72 5.72
N LEU A 144 -6.42 11.79 5.43
CA LEU A 144 -6.21 11.28 4.08
C LEU A 144 -7.10 10.06 3.85
N ILE A 145 -7.66 9.94 2.65
CA ILE A 145 -8.33 8.73 2.18
C ILE A 145 -7.64 8.27 0.90
N LEU A 146 -7.18 7.03 0.90
CA LEU A 146 -6.60 6.38 -0.26
C LEU A 146 -7.70 5.53 -0.90
N THR A 147 -7.91 5.70 -2.20
CA THR A 147 -8.74 4.79 -2.99
C THR A 147 -7.88 4.07 -4.03
N SER A 148 -8.41 2.98 -4.58
CA SER A 148 -7.84 2.33 -5.76
C SER A 148 -8.84 2.37 -6.90
N THR A 149 -8.45 2.96 -8.03
CA THR A 149 -9.14 2.83 -9.31
C THR A 149 -8.74 1.50 -9.96
N PHE A 150 -9.49 0.43 -9.69
CA PHE A 150 -9.05 -0.95 -9.94
C PHE A 150 -8.65 -1.21 -11.40
N TRP A 151 -9.41 -0.64 -12.36
CA TRP A 151 -9.16 -0.84 -13.78
C TRP A 151 -7.73 -0.47 -14.21
N ARG A 152 -7.15 0.60 -13.64
CA ARG A 152 -5.81 1.06 -14.01
C ARG A 152 -4.75 -0.02 -13.89
N ASN A 153 -4.83 -0.81 -12.82
CA ASN A 153 -3.89 -1.88 -12.59
C ASN A 153 -4.35 -3.21 -13.18
N ALA A 154 -5.67 -3.45 -13.18
CA ALA A 154 -6.27 -4.66 -13.73
C ALA A 154 -6.11 -4.75 -15.26
N TRP A 155 -5.90 -3.64 -15.96
CA TRP A 155 -5.49 -3.62 -17.37
C TRP A 155 -4.29 -4.54 -17.63
N LYS A 156 -3.29 -4.52 -16.74
CA LYS A 156 -2.10 -5.38 -16.84
C LYS A 156 -2.21 -6.65 -16.01
N TYR A 157 -2.69 -6.56 -14.78
CA TYR A 157 -2.60 -7.63 -13.79
C TYR A 157 -3.90 -8.40 -13.58
N ARG A 158 -4.97 -8.04 -14.29
CA ARG A 158 -6.28 -8.69 -14.24
C ARG A 158 -6.78 -8.82 -12.80
N ALA A 159 -7.40 -9.94 -12.43
CA ALA A 159 -7.88 -10.22 -11.08
C ALA A 159 -6.84 -10.02 -9.97
N ARG A 160 -5.54 -10.28 -10.22
CA ARG A 160 -4.47 -10.11 -9.21
C ARG A 160 -4.30 -8.66 -8.76
N ALA A 161 -4.77 -7.69 -9.54
CA ALA A 161 -4.69 -6.27 -9.23
C ALA A 161 -5.29 -5.88 -7.87
N TYR A 162 -6.25 -6.66 -7.34
CA TYR A 162 -6.81 -6.37 -6.03
C TYR A 162 -5.83 -6.63 -4.87
N ARG A 163 -4.80 -7.48 -5.06
CA ARG A 163 -3.67 -7.56 -4.10
C ARG A 163 -2.86 -6.26 -4.12
N HIS A 164 -2.58 -5.78 -5.32
CA HIS A 164 -1.76 -4.60 -5.55
C HIS A 164 -2.41 -3.30 -5.06
N ALA A 165 -3.76 -3.25 -4.99
CA ALA A 165 -4.51 -2.19 -4.30
C ALA A 165 -3.94 -1.90 -2.91
N TYR A 166 -3.55 -2.95 -2.19
CA TYR A 166 -3.01 -2.84 -0.83
C TYR A 166 -1.48 -2.80 -0.80
N TRP A 167 -0.77 -3.37 -1.78
CA TRP A 167 0.68 -3.20 -1.90
C TRP A 167 1.05 -1.74 -2.17
N ASP A 168 0.46 -1.18 -3.21
CA ASP A 168 0.75 0.18 -3.66
C ASP A 168 0.12 1.21 -2.70
N GLY A 169 -1.05 0.88 -2.12
CA GLY A 169 -1.62 1.64 -1.00
C GLY A 169 -0.72 1.65 0.23
N GLY A 170 -0.10 0.51 0.57
CA GLY A 170 0.86 0.38 1.66
C GLY A 170 2.12 1.19 1.43
N ALA A 171 2.56 1.31 0.17
CA ALA A 171 3.70 2.15 -0.17
C ALA A 171 3.40 3.66 -0.03
N VAL A 172 2.21 4.11 -0.42
CA VAL A 172 1.75 5.48 -0.15
C VAL A 172 1.63 5.72 1.36
N LEU A 173 1.05 4.77 2.10
CA LEU A 173 0.88 4.85 3.55
C LEU A 173 2.24 4.90 4.28
N ALA A 174 3.24 4.12 3.86
CA ALA A 174 4.58 4.20 4.41
C ALA A 174 5.18 5.60 4.28
N ASN A 175 5.04 6.25 3.10
CA ASN A 175 5.49 7.64 2.93
C ASN A 175 4.76 8.59 3.89
N VAL A 176 3.44 8.44 4.05
CA VAL A 176 2.64 9.26 4.99
C VAL A 176 3.12 9.06 6.43
N LEU A 177 3.39 7.83 6.85
CA LEU A 177 3.88 7.51 8.19
C LEU A 177 5.27 8.10 8.45
N GLU A 178 6.20 8.01 7.49
CA GLU A 178 7.54 8.60 7.64
C GLU A 178 7.51 10.13 7.67
N LEU A 179 6.66 10.76 6.85
CA LEU A 179 6.45 12.21 6.92
C LEU A 179 5.83 12.61 8.27
N GLY A 180 4.83 11.86 8.74
CA GLY A 180 4.23 12.08 10.05
C GLY A 180 5.24 11.94 11.19
N ALA A 181 6.13 10.94 11.14
CA ALA A 181 7.21 10.77 12.11
C ALA A 181 8.18 11.96 12.09
N GLY A 182 8.63 12.38 10.90
CA GLY A 182 9.54 13.51 10.73
C GLY A 182 8.95 14.84 11.20
N ASP A 183 7.65 15.02 11.02
CA ASP A 183 6.92 16.23 11.42
C ASP A 183 6.40 16.15 12.88
N GLY A 184 6.65 15.04 13.60
CA GLY A 184 6.17 14.82 14.97
C GLY A 184 4.65 14.70 15.10
N LEU A 185 3.96 14.36 14.00
CA LEU A 185 2.50 14.26 13.94
C LEU A 185 2.03 12.91 14.46
N ARG A 186 1.00 12.95 15.32
CA ARG A 186 0.23 11.75 15.64
C ARG A 186 -0.45 11.24 14.38
N THR A 187 -0.45 9.94 14.18
CA THR A 187 -1.13 9.30 13.04
C THR A 187 -1.99 8.14 13.52
N ALA A 188 -2.97 7.76 12.70
CA ALA A 188 -3.64 6.48 12.82
C ALA A 188 -4.07 5.98 11.43
N ALA A 189 -3.53 4.84 11.00
CA ALA A 189 -3.99 4.12 9.84
C ALA A 189 -5.25 3.30 10.20
N VAL A 190 -6.37 3.67 9.61
CA VAL A 190 -7.69 3.12 9.88
C VAL A 190 -8.11 2.25 8.70
N MET A 191 -8.14 0.95 8.93
CA MET A 191 -8.65 -0.03 7.98
C MET A 191 -10.10 -0.39 8.30
N GLY A 192 -10.59 -0.22 9.52
CA GLY A 192 -11.97 -0.50 9.92
C GLY A 192 -12.88 0.71 9.69
N PHE A 193 -13.59 0.72 8.57
CA PHE A 193 -14.57 1.75 8.23
C PHE A 193 -15.68 1.15 7.36
N ASP A 194 -16.85 1.78 7.40
CA ASP A 194 -17.96 1.55 6.47
C ASP A 194 -17.55 1.94 5.05
N ASP A 195 -17.34 0.94 4.20
CA ASP A 195 -16.91 1.17 2.82
C ASP A 195 -17.93 1.99 2.04
N GLY A 196 -19.23 1.72 2.22
CA GLY A 196 -20.30 2.42 1.52
C GLY A 196 -20.35 3.89 1.91
N ALA A 197 -20.34 4.18 3.20
CA ALA A 197 -20.37 5.56 3.70
C ALA A 197 -19.12 6.35 3.28
N VAL A 198 -17.92 5.76 3.35
CA VAL A 198 -16.69 6.43 2.89
C VAL A 198 -16.74 6.65 1.38
N ASN A 199 -17.11 5.65 0.58
CA ASN A 199 -17.20 5.81 -0.88
C ASN A 199 -18.23 6.88 -1.29
N TRP A 200 -19.37 6.94 -0.59
CA TRP A 200 -20.38 7.98 -0.78
C TRP A 200 -19.85 9.39 -0.48
N LEU A 201 -19.08 9.55 0.60
CA LEU A 201 -18.40 10.81 0.91
C LEU A 201 -17.46 11.23 -0.24
N LEU A 202 -16.77 10.28 -0.87
CA LEU A 202 -15.84 10.57 -1.96
C LEU A 202 -16.52 10.77 -3.33
N GLY A 203 -17.79 10.36 -3.47
CA GLY A 203 -18.48 10.31 -4.77
C GLY A 203 -17.93 9.23 -5.69
N VAL A 204 -17.52 8.09 -5.12
CA VAL A 204 -17.05 6.93 -5.88
C VAL A 204 -18.02 5.76 -5.70
N ASP A 205 -18.09 4.86 -6.69
CA ASP A 205 -19.13 3.82 -6.76
C ASP A 205 -18.86 2.60 -5.88
N GLY A 206 -17.63 2.44 -5.38
CA GLY A 206 -17.22 1.26 -4.61
C GLY A 206 -16.99 0.00 -5.45
N GLU A 207 -17.15 0.07 -6.78
CA GLU A 207 -16.95 -1.05 -7.70
C GLU A 207 -15.77 -0.81 -8.65
N ARG A 208 -15.72 0.35 -9.31
CA ARG A 208 -14.61 0.78 -10.18
C ARG A 208 -13.51 1.46 -9.39
N GLU A 209 -13.91 2.25 -8.40
CA GLU A 209 -13.02 2.90 -7.45
C GLU A 209 -13.58 2.78 -6.03
N ALA A 210 -12.75 2.33 -5.10
CA ALA A 210 -13.15 2.18 -3.71
C ALA A 210 -12.04 2.59 -2.74
N ALA A 211 -12.42 3.08 -1.56
CA ALA A 211 -11.52 3.35 -0.47
C ALA A 211 -10.78 2.07 -0.01
N VAL A 212 -9.47 2.17 0.15
CA VAL A 212 -8.60 1.07 0.58
C VAL A 212 -7.94 1.32 1.93
N ALA A 213 -7.79 2.59 2.34
CA ALA A 213 -7.31 2.99 3.66
C ALA A 213 -7.73 4.42 4.00
N VAL A 214 -7.90 4.71 5.29
CA VAL A 214 -8.07 6.07 5.82
C VAL A 214 -6.93 6.36 6.81
N VAL A 215 -6.42 7.58 6.84
CA VAL A 215 -5.30 7.97 7.73
C VAL A 215 -5.61 9.28 8.42
N ALA A 216 -5.73 9.24 9.75
CA ALA A 216 -5.79 10.43 10.59
C ALA A 216 -4.40 11.03 10.76
N LEU A 217 -4.26 12.35 10.63
CA LEU A 217 -3.00 13.09 10.79
C LEU A 217 -3.16 14.30 11.73
N GLY A 218 -2.35 14.30 12.78
CA GLY A 218 -2.34 15.30 13.83
C GLY A 218 -3.45 15.09 14.87
N GLU A 219 -3.53 16.02 15.82
CA GLU A 219 -4.56 16.08 16.84
C GLU A 219 -4.96 17.55 17.02
N GLY A 220 -6.26 17.82 17.06
CA GLY A 220 -6.86 19.14 17.19
C GLY A 220 -7.76 19.22 18.40
N THR A 221 -7.88 20.42 18.97
CA THR A 221 -8.68 20.69 20.18
C THR A 221 -10.15 21.01 19.89
N ALA A 222 -10.50 21.30 18.63
CA ALA A 222 -11.87 21.59 18.22
C ALA A 222 -12.64 20.30 17.96
N ALA A 223 -13.77 20.14 18.66
CA ALA A 223 -14.69 19.03 18.44
C ALA A 223 -15.11 18.97 16.97
N PRO A 224 -15.21 17.77 16.37
CA PRO A 224 -15.76 17.64 15.02
C PRO A 224 -17.23 18.08 15.03
N PRO A 225 -17.79 18.49 13.88
CA PRO A 225 -19.23 18.64 13.75
C PRO A 225 -19.92 17.30 14.06
N ALA A 226 -21.16 17.35 14.54
CA ALA A 226 -21.95 16.15 14.75
C ALA A 226 -22.07 15.35 13.44
N GLY A 227 -21.85 14.03 13.52
CA GLY A 227 -22.20 13.11 12.45
C GLY A 227 -23.71 13.03 12.24
N GLY A 228 -24.14 12.36 11.16
CA GLY A 228 -25.52 11.90 11.03
C GLY A 228 -26.38 12.51 9.93
N ARG A 229 -25.92 13.50 9.16
CA ARG A 229 -26.56 13.86 7.89
C ARG A 229 -25.70 13.36 6.75
N GLU A 230 -26.16 12.30 6.08
CA GLU A 230 -25.57 11.85 4.82
C GLU A 230 -25.54 13.03 3.84
N PRO A 231 -24.37 13.39 3.31
CA PRO A 231 -24.29 14.49 2.37
C PRO A 231 -24.98 14.12 1.05
N PRO A 232 -25.41 15.09 0.23
CA PRO A 232 -26.02 14.80 -1.06
C PRO A 232 -25.07 14.00 -1.96
N ALA A 233 -25.62 13.27 -2.92
CA ALA A 233 -24.85 12.57 -3.94
C ALA A 233 -23.90 13.54 -4.65
N LEU A 234 -22.67 13.09 -4.92
CA LEU A 234 -21.65 13.87 -5.59
C LEU A 234 -21.50 13.36 -7.02
N GLU A 235 -22.06 14.10 -7.98
CA GLU A 235 -22.00 13.76 -9.40
C GLU A 235 -20.97 14.64 -10.12
N LEU A 236 -19.70 14.26 -10.00
CA LEU A 236 -18.61 14.97 -10.65
C LEU A 236 -18.02 14.13 -11.78
N ALA A 237 -18.11 14.65 -13.00
CA ALA A 237 -17.55 13.99 -14.17
C ALA A 237 -16.01 13.99 -14.10
N THR A 238 -15.42 12.86 -14.49
CA THR A 238 -13.97 12.73 -14.66
C THR A 238 -13.64 12.34 -16.09
N THR A 239 -12.45 12.74 -16.56
CA THR A 239 -11.92 12.22 -17.82
C THR A 239 -11.92 10.69 -17.80
N PRO A 240 -12.46 10.01 -18.82
CA PRO A 240 -12.42 8.56 -18.92
C PRO A 240 -11.00 8.02 -18.80
N LEU A 241 -10.82 6.91 -18.10
CA LEU A 241 -9.50 6.30 -17.91
C LEU A 241 -8.96 5.75 -19.22
N SER A 242 -9.80 5.09 -20.01
CA SER A 242 -9.46 4.51 -21.30
C SER A 242 -10.73 4.44 -22.17
N PRO A 243 -10.62 4.08 -23.47
CA PRO A 243 -11.79 3.90 -24.33
C PRO A 243 -12.81 2.89 -23.78
N ARG A 244 -12.35 1.86 -23.08
CA ARG A 244 -13.21 0.85 -22.42
C ARG A 244 -12.59 0.33 -21.13
N GLU A 245 -13.42 0.07 -20.13
CA GLU A 245 -13.00 -0.56 -18.88
C GLU A 245 -13.44 -2.03 -18.85
N VAL A 246 -12.54 -2.94 -18.48
CA VAL A 246 -12.88 -4.36 -18.28
C VAL A 246 -13.02 -4.63 -16.78
N ARG A 247 -14.13 -5.24 -16.39
CA ARG A 247 -14.38 -5.63 -15.00
C ARG A 247 -13.94 -7.07 -14.75
N TYR A 248 -13.44 -7.31 -13.54
CA TYR A 248 -13.00 -8.62 -13.07
C TYR A 248 -13.87 -9.03 -11.89
N PRO A 249 -14.78 -10.01 -12.05
CA PRO A 249 -15.69 -10.43 -10.99
C PRO A 249 -14.99 -10.84 -9.70
N GLU A 250 -13.77 -11.37 -9.78
CA GLU A 250 -12.96 -11.76 -8.63
C GLU A 250 -12.58 -10.55 -7.76
N ILE A 251 -12.33 -9.38 -8.38
CA ILE A 251 -12.04 -8.13 -7.67
C ILE A 251 -13.31 -7.64 -6.96
N GLU A 252 -14.43 -7.61 -7.67
CA GLU A 252 -15.72 -7.17 -7.14
C GLU A 252 -16.17 -8.06 -5.96
N ALA A 253 -16.06 -9.39 -6.12
CA ALA A 253 -16.39 -10.37 -5.09
C ALA A 253 -15.49 -10.24 -3.86
N ALA A 254 -14.16 -10.17 -4.06
CA ALA A 254 -13.21 -9.99 -2.97
C ALA A 254 -13.43 -8.66 -2.23
N HIS A 255 -13.68 -7.57 -2.95
CA HIS A 255 -14.00 -6.28 -2.34
C HIS A 255 -15.29 -6.36 -1.53
N ARG A 256 -16.40 -6.81 -2.12
CA ARG A 256 -17.69 -6.92 -1.43
C ARG A 256 -17.63 -7.80 -0.19
N ALA A 257 -16.98 -8.96 -0.26
CA ALA A 257 -16.88 -9.90 0.86
C ALA A 257 -16.07 -9.36 2.04
N SER A 258 -15.15 -8.42 1.79
CA SER A 258 -14.28 -7.81 2.81
C SER A 258 -14.71 -6.40 3.23
N SER A 259 -15.83 -5.90 2.71
CA SER A 259 -16.40 -4.60 3.09
C SER A 259 -17.18 -4.69 4.39
N LEU A 260 -17.15 -3.62 5.18
CA LEU A 260 -17.93 -3.49 6.40
C LEU A 260 -19.17 -2.62 6.11
N PRO A 261 -20.38 -3.05 6.49
CA PRO A 261 -21.62 -2.40 6.05
C PRO A 261 -22.06 -1.21 6.90
N SER A 262 -21.35 -0.90 7.99
CA SER A 262 -21.70 0.20 8.89
C SER A 262 -20.54 0.58 9.80
N GLY A 263 -20.58 1.80 10.34
CA GLY A 263 -19.66 2.22 11.40
C GLY A 263 -19.72 1.29 12.62
N ARG A 264 -20.90 0.77 12.98
CA ARG A 264 -21.04 -0.23 14.05
C ARG A 264 -20.28 -1.51 13.74
N ALA A 265 -20.36 -2.02 12.50
CA ALA A 265 -19.58 -3.18 12.09
C ALA A 265 -18.07 -2.89 12.13
N ALA A 266 -17.65 -1.68 11.77
CA ALA A 266 -16.27 -1.23 11.92
C ALA A 266 -15.77 -1.20 13.37
N ALA A 267 -16.58 -0.70 14.30
CA ALA A 267 -16.25 -0.74 15.73
C ALA A 267 -16.10 -2.18 16.26
N LEU A 268 -17.09 -3.05 15.98
CA LEU A 268 -17.05 -4.46 16.40
C LEU A 268 -15.86 -5.21 15.81
N TRP A 269 -15.55 -4.95 14.54
CA TRP A 269 -14.40 -5.53 13.85
C TRP A 269 -13.08 -5.13 14.52
N ARG A 270 -12.95 -3.86 14.93
CA ARG A 270 -11.77 -3.32 15.60
C ARG A 270 -11.59 -3.85 17.01
N ASP A 271 -12.67 -3.92 17.79
CA ASP A 271 -12.65 -4.36 19.19
C ASP A 271 -12.15 -5.81 19.36
N ALA A 272 -12.34 -6.65 18.32
CA ALA A 272 -11.86 -8.03 18.31
C ALA A 272 -10.33 -8.17 18.34
N VAL A 273 -9.58 -7.12 17.99
CA VAL A 273 -8.16 -7.20 17.62
C VAL A 273 -7.23 -6.62 18.69
N LYS A 274 -7.73 -5.72 19.56
CA LYS A 274 -6.92 -4.89 20.47
C LYS A 274 -5.72 -4.22 19.75
N PRO A 275 -5.99 -3.38 18.75
CA PRO A 275 -4.96 -2.87 17.86
C PRO A 275 -4.01 -1.87 18.54
N PRO A 276 -2.85 -1.55 17.91
CA PRO A 276 -1.99 -0.47 18.37
C PRO A 276 -2.75 0.85 18.37
N SER A 277 -2.72 1.61 19.46
CA SER A 277 -3.39 2.90 19.55
C SER A 277 -2.78 3.96 18.59
N PRO A 278 -3.54 5.02 18.23
CA PRO A 278 -2.99 6.20 17.59
C PRO A 278 -1.75 6.74 18.31
N GLY A 279 -0.79 7.25 17.55
CA GLY A 279 0.49 7.69 18.10
C GLY A 279 1.40 8.31 17.06
N ILE A 280 2.52 8.85 17.52
CA ILE A 280 3.59 9.30 16.62
C ILE A 280 4.28 8.04 16.07
N PRO A 281 4.34 7.85 14.74
CA PRO A 281 5.05 6.72 14.17
C PRO A 281 6.53 6.74 14.56
N PRO A 282 7.20 5.58 14.64
CA PRO A 282 8.64 5.55 14.82
C PRO A 282 9.34 6.21 13.62
N ALA A 283 10.36 7.03 13.88
CA ALA A 283 11.20 7.59 12.82
C ALA A 283 12.17 6.51 12.31
N LEU A 284 11.98 6.03 11.09
CA LEU A 284 12.77 4.91 10.55
C LEU A 284 13.95 5.39 9.70
N VAL A 285 13.89 6.61 9.20
CA VAL A 285 14.95 7.25 8.43
C VAL A 285 15.23 8.65 8.97
N PRO A 286 16.48 9.12 8.91
CA PRO A 286 16.86 10.41 9.49
C PRO A 286 16.27 11.61 8.73
N SER A 287 16.04 11.46 7.42
CA SER A 287 15.47 12.50 6.55
C SER A 287 14.41 11.87 5.63
N PRO A 288 13.15 11.75 6.11
CA PRO A 288 12.05 11.16 5.34
C PRO A 288 11.88 11.75 3.95
N GLU A 289 11.89 13.08 3.83
CA GLU A 289 11.73 13.74 2.54
C GLU A 289 12.83 13.39 1.55
N GLU A 290 14.09 13.40 2.00
CA GLU A 290 15.23 13.11 1.16
C GLU A 290 15.19 11.66 0.70
N ALA A 291 14.88 10.74 1.63
CA ALA A 291 14.68 9.33 1.31
C ALA A 291 13.59 9.15 0.25
N ILE A 292 12.40 9.72 0.44
CA ILE A 292 11.28 9.67 -0.51
C ILE A 292 11.69 10.25 -1.87
N ARG A 293 12.32 11.43 -1.89
CA ARG A 293 12.73 12.11 -3.13
C ARG A 293 13.78 11.32 -3.90
N ARG A 294 14.68 10.60 -3.22
CA ARG A 294 15.75 9.79 -3.81
C ARG A 294 15.32 8.37 -4.14
N ARG A 295 14.32 7.81 -3.46
CA ARG A 295 13.89 6.41 -3.57
C ARG A 295 13.47 6.08 -4.98
N ARG A 296 14.11 5.08 -5.58
CA ARG A 296 13.75 4.56 -6.91
C ARG A 296 13.89 3.06 -6.88
N SER A 297 12.93 2.37 -7.50
CA SER A 297 13.03 0.93 -7.70
C SER A 297 14.13 0.66 -8.72
N THR A 298 15.16 -0.07 -8.30
CA THR A 298 16.30 -0.34 -9.18
C THR A 298 15.94 -1.35 -10.28
N ARG A 299 16.68 -1.30 -11.38
CA ARG A 299 16.57 -2.26 -12.49
C ARG A 299 17.70 -3.28 -12.54
N ARG A 300 18.75 -3.08 -11.75
CA ARG A 300 19.91 -3.96 -11.55
C ARG A 300 20.51 -3.72 -10.18
N PHE A 301 21.19 -4.72 -9.62
CA PHE A 301 22.00 -4.55 -8.41
C PHE A 301 23.50 -4.68 -8.73
N GLY A 302 24.32 -3.95 -8.00
CA GLY A 302 25.71 -4.33 -7.81
C GLY A 302 25.76 -5.61 -6.97
N ARG A 303 26.61 -6.58 -7.34
CA ARG A 303 26.73 -7.86 -6.62
C ARG A 303 27.55 -7.80 -5.33
N GLY A 304 27.88 -6.60 -4.85
CA GLY A 304 28.59 -6.39 -3.60
C GLY A 304 27.72 -6.75 -2.39
N ALA A 305 28.38 -7.08 -1.27
CA ALA A 305 27.70 -7.38 -0.03
C ALA A 305 27.13 -6.13 0.65
N ILE A 306 26.09 -6.33 1.46
CA ILE A 306 25.68 -5.39 2.53
C ILE A 306 26.14 -5.96 3.88
N SER A 307 26.24 -5.15 4.93
CA SER A 307 26.58 -5.70 6.25
C SER A 307 25.35 -6.31 6.94
N LEU A 308 25.57 -7.24 7.88
CA LEU A 308 24.52 -7.80 8.73
C LEU A 308 23.75 -6.69 9.48
N THR A 309 24.44 -5.72 10.05
CA THR A 309 23.80 -4.57 10.73
C THR A 309 22.83 -3.83 9.82
N VAL A 310 23.18 -3.65 8.54
CA VAL A 310 22.28 -3.02 7.58
C VAL A 310 21.04 -3.88 7.37
N LEU A 311 21.19 -5.20 7.16
CA LEU A 311 20.04 -6.11 7.01
C LEU A 311 19.13 -6.07 8.25
N GLU A 312 19.71 -6.10 9.45
CA GLU A 312 18.96 -6.01 10.71
C GLU A 312 18.18 -4.69 10.81
N GLN A 313 18.77 -3.56 10.41
CA GLN A 313 18.08 -2.27 10.38
C GLN A 313 16.92 -2.25 9.37
N LEU A 314 17.06 -2.91 8.21
CA LEU A 314 15.98 -3.03 7.23
C LEU A 314 14.84 -3.87 7.76
N LEU A 315 15.13 -5.00 8.42
CA LEU A 315 14.12 -5.85 9.05
C LEU A 315 13.43 -5.15 10.23
N ALA A 316 14.18 -4.40 11.04
CA ALA A 316 13.62 -3.58 12.11
C ALA A 316 12.69 -2.48 11.56
N ALA A 317 13.06 -1.82 10.45
CA ALA A 317 12.20 -0.86 9.78
C ALA A 317 10.91 -1.52 9.27
N ALA A 318 11.01 -2.70 8.66
CA ALA A 318 9.84 -3.46 8.19
C ALA A 318 8.88 -3.83 9.33
N ALA A 319 9.41 -4.25 10.49
CA ALA A 319 8.65 -4.69 11.66
C ALA A 319 8.15 -3.55 12.55
N ALA A 320 8.53 -2.31 12.25
CA ALA A 320 8.18 -1.16 13.07
C ALA A 320 6.66 -1.03 13.27
N PRO A 321 6.18 -0.61 14.46
CA PRO A 321 4.75 -0.42 14.68
C PRO A 321 4.09 0.52 13.66
N VAL A 322 2.84 0.24 13.32
CA VAL A 322 1.97 1.13 12.53
C VAL A 322 0.85 1.61 13.45
N PRO A 323 0.84 2.87 13.88
CA PRO A 323 -0.26 3.43 14.68
C PRO A 323 -1.57 3.32 13.90
N GLY A 324 -2.65 2.83 14.52
CA GLY A 324 -3.87 2.59 13.75
C GLY A 324 -4.96 1.81 14.46
N ASP A 325 -5.65 0.94 13.72
CA ASP A 325 -6.76 0.16 14.25
C ASP A 325 -6.70 -1.34 13.91
N SER A 326 -5.62 -1.78 13.27
CA SER A 326 -5.58 -3.11 12.66
C SER A 326 -4.19 -3.74 12.54
N PHE A 327 -3.11 -2.97 12.65
CA PHE A 327 -1.74 -3.46 12.42
C PHE A 327 -1.07 -4.06 13.66
N ALA A 328 -1.70 -5.10 14.23
CA ALA A 328 -1.13 -5.82 15.37
C ALA A 328 0.21 -6.51 15.00
N PRO A 329 1.13 -6.71 15.97
CA PRO A 329 2.34 -7.49 15.75
C PRO A 329 2.03 -8.89 15.20
N GLY A 330 2.87 -9.40 14.29
CA GLY A 330 2.77 -10.76 13.77
C GLY A 330 1.84 -10.96 12.56
N LEU A 331 1.22 -9.91 12.02
CA LEU A 331 0.44 -9.99 10.77
C LEU A 331 1.27 -10.47 9.58
N ILE A 332 2.53 -10.06 9.55
CA ILE A 332 3.52 -10.45 8.56
C ILE A 332 4.80 -10.88 9.27
N THR A 333 5.48 -11.84 8.68
CA THR A 333 6.70 -12.45 9.20
C THR A 333 7.75 -12.44 8.08
N PRO A 334 8.94 -11.85 8.28
CA PRO A 334 9.97 -11.83 7.26
C PRO A 334 10.67 -13.20 7.15
N PHE A 335 11.00 -13.57 5.92
CA PHE A 335 11.89 -14.68 5.57
C PHE A 335 12.91 -14.16 4.56
N VAL A 336 14.18 -14.55 4.69
CA VAL A 336 15.25 -13.91 3.93
C VAL A 336 16.03 -14.93 3.12
N ILE A 337 16.24 -14.67 1.84
CA ILE A 337 17.32 -15.29 1.07
C ILE A 337 18.51 -14.35 1.13
N VAL A 338 19.62 -14.82 1.71
CA VAL A 338 20.89 -14.10 1.80
C VAL A 338 21.78 -14.58 0.67
N ASN A 339 22.10 -13.68 -0.25
CA ASN A 339 23.01 -13.92 -1.37
C ASN A 339 24.41 -13.34 -1.13
N ALA A 340 24.51 -12.19 -0.44
CA ALA A 340 25.76 -11.52 -0.09
C ALA A 340 25.55 -10.56 1.10
N VAL A 341 25.64 -11.07 2.32
CA VAL A 341 25.56 -10.26 3.55
C VAL A 341 26.77 -10.57 4.43
N ASP A 342 27.62 -9.58 4.70
CA ASP A 342 28.78 -9.77 5.55
C ASP A 342 28.35 -10.11 6.98
N GLY A 343 28.81 -11.25 7.50
CA GLY A 343 28.40 -11.80 8.79
C GLY A 343 27.38 -12.94 8.71
N LEU A 344 26.79 -13.21 7.53
CA LEU A 344 25.93 -14.37 7.29
C LEU A 344 26.45 -15.19 6.11
N ARG A 345 26.32 -16.52 6.23
CA ARG A 345 26.61 -17.40 5.08
C ARG A 345 25.48 -17.28 4.06
N PRO A 346 25.75 -17.42 2.75
CA PRO A 346 24.68 -17.52 1.76
C PRO A 346 23.71 -18.66 2.13
N GLY A 347 22.41 -18.39 2.06
CA GLY A 347 21.39 -19.30 2.55
C GLY A 347 19.99 -18.69 2.67
N ALA A 348 19.03 -19.53 3.05
CA ALA A 348 17.68 -19.15 3.41
C ALA A 348 17.57 -19.10 4.94
N TYR A 349 16.88 -18.08 5.44
CA TYR A 349 16.81 -17.73 6.84
C TYR A 349 15.36 -17.45 7.25
N GLY A 350 15.04 -17.86 8.48
CA GLY A 350 13.76 -17.60 9.10
C GLY A 350 13.66 -16.21 9.73
N PRO A 351 12.61 -15.98 10.53
CA PRO A 351 12.24 -14.63 11.00
C PRO A 351 13.26 -14.00 11.95
N GLU A 352 13.97 -14.81 12.73
CA GLU A 352 15.00 -14.38 13.68
C GLU A 352 16.41 -14.52 13.07
N LEU A 353 16.49 -14.58 11.73
CA LEU A 353 17.71 -14.91 10.98
C LEU A 353 18.33 -16.25 11.39
N GLU A 354 17.52 -17.20 11.84
CA GLU A 354 17.93 -18.58 12.04
C GLU A 354 18.09 -19.30 10.70
N PRO A 355 19.17 -20.07 10.48
CA PRO A 355 19.42 -20.71 9.19
C PRO A 355 18.42 -21.84 8.92
N ILE A 356 17.74 -21.78 7.77
CA ILE A 356 16.87 -22.85 7.26
C ILE A 356 17.65 -23.76 6.30
N ARG A 357 18.42 -23.15 5.38
CA ARG A 357 19.20 -23.87 4.36
C ARG A 357 20.43 -23.07 3.99
N ALA A 358 21.62 -23.68 3.98
CA ALA A 358 22.84 -23.04 3.49
C ALA A 358 23.02 -23.29 1.97
N GLY A 359 23.68 -22.36 1.27
CA GLY A 359 24.12 -22.53 -0.12
C GLY A 359 24.00 -21.26 -0.96
N ASP A 360 24.60 -21.28 -2.16
CA ASP A 360 24.34 -20.27 -3.18
C ASP A 360 22.93 -20.48 -3.74
N LEU A 361 22.04 -19.53 -3.44
CA LEU A 361 20.63 -19.57 -3.79
C LEU A 361 20.25 -18.52 -4.83
N ARG A 362 21.22 -17.87 -5.51
CA ARG A 362 20.92 -16.78 -6.46
C ARG A 362 20.02 -17.22 -7.61
N ARG A 363 20.19 -18.44 -8.13
CA ARG A 363 19.32 -18.99 -9.18
C ARG A 363 17.91 -19.22 -8.67
N GLN A 364 17.78 -19.74 -7.45
CA GLN A 364 16.51 -19.99 -6.79
C GLN A 364 15.80 -18.68 -6.45
N ALA A 365 16.51 -17.67 -5.94
CA ALA A 365 15.98 -16.33 -5.68
C ALA A 365 15.40 -15.69 -6.96
N ALA A 366 16.16 -15.74 -8.07
CA ALA A 366 15.65 -15.27 -9.35
C ALA A 366 14.43 -16.09 -9.82
N ALA A 367 14.47 -17.41 -9.69
CA ALA A 367 13.36 -18.27 -10.09
C ALA A 367 12.08 -17.98 -9.30
N LEU A 368 12.17 -17.88 -7.96
CA LEU A 368 11.06 -17.55 -7.08
C LEU A 368 10.46 -16.18 -7.42
N ALA A 369 11.29 -15.20 -7.79
CA ALA A 369 10.88 -13.87 -8.23
C ALA A 369 10.37 -13.83 -9.70
N LEU A 370 9.65 -14.85 -10.16
CA LEU A 370 9.18 -15.02 -11.55
C LEU A 370 10.29 -14.96 -12.61
N GLY A 371 11.48 -15.47 -12.31
CA GLY A 371 12.63 -15.46 -13.21
C GLY A 371 13.31 -14.09 -13.35
N GLN A 372 12.98 -13.11 -12.49
CA GLN A 372 13.61 -11.79 -12.53
C GLN A 372 15.05 -11.87 -12.00
N ASN A 373 16.02 -11.46 -12.82
CA ASN A 373 17.44 -11.43 -12.43
C ASN A 373 17.71 -10.62 -11.15
N LEU A 374 16.85 -9.64 -10.85
CA LEU A 374 16.94 -8.83 -9.63
C LEU A 374 17.08 -9.67 -8.36
N GLY A 375 16.31 -10.76 -8.23
CA GLY A 375 16.41 -11.64 -7.06
C GLY A 375 17.77 -12.35 -6.98
N GLY A 376 18.33 -12.78 -8.11
CA GLY A 376 19.65 -13.40 -8.14
C GLY A 376 20.82 -12.42 -8.04
N GLU A 377 20.61 -11.14 -8.33
CA GLU A 377 21.63 -10.08 -8.25
C GLU A 377 21.68 -9.41 -6.86
N ALA A 378 20.55 -9.32 -6.19
CA ALA A 378 20.41 -8.69 -4.87
C ALA A 378 21.37 -9.29 -3.83
N ALA A 379 21.65 -8.50 -2.79
CA ALA A 379 22.39 -8.96 -1.62
C ALA A 379 21.48 -9.79 -0.69
N ALA A 380 20.22 -9.38 -0.55
CA ALA A 380 19.19 -10.12 0.15
C ALA A 380 17.80 -9.93 -0.50
N ASP A 381 16.99 -10.97 -0.42
CA ASP A 381 15.58 -10.97 -0.81
C ASP A 381 14.72 -11.21 0.43
N ILE A 382 13.86 -10.25 0.78
CA ILE A 382 13.03 -10.29 1.98
C ILE A 382 11.59 -10.55 1.56
N TYR A 383 11.08 -11.72 1.94
CA TYR A 383 9.72 -12.18 1.72
C TYR A 383 8.88 -11.96 2.98
N PHE A 384 7.76 -11.27 2.88
CA PHE A 384 6.83 -11.07 3.98
C PHE A 384 5.69 -12.08 3.86
N LEU A 385 5.61 -13.02 4.80
CA LEU A 385 4.61 -14.09 4.81
C LEU A 385 3.58 -13.84 5.92
N SER A 386 2.34 -14.26 5.70
CA SER A 386 1.24 -14.11 6.65
C SER A 386 0.51 -15.43 6.85
N ASP A 387 0.14 -15.74 8.10
CA ASP A 387 -0.80 -16.82 8.40
C ASP A 387 -2.23 -16.31 8.14
N LEU A 388 -2.72 -16.53 6.91
CA LEU A 388 -4.04 -16.05 6.51
C LEU A 388 -5.19 -16.72 7.28
N ALA A 389 -4.98 -17.92 7.82
CA ALA A 389 -5.99 -18.59 8.64
C ALA A 389 -6.12 -17.88 9.99
N ALA A 390 -5.00 -17.59 10.66
CA ALA A 390 -4.97 -16.83 11.90
C ALA A 390 -5.48 -15.39 11.71
N VAL A 391 -5.05 -14.72 10.62
CA VAL A 391 -5.53 -13.37 10.27
C VAL A 391 -7.03 -13.38 10.01
N GLY A 392 -7.54 -14.34 9.23
CA GLY A 392 -8.97 -14.41 8.97
C GLY A 392 -9.77 -14.75 10.23
N ALA A 393 -9.25 -15.58 11.14
CA ALA A 393 -9.91 -15.86 12.42
C ALA A 393 -10.06 -14.60 13.28
N LEU A 394 -9.09 -13.68 13.18
CA LEU A 394 -9.08 -12.44 13.94
C LEU A 394 -9.87 -11.31 13.29
N PHE A 395 -9.78 -11.16 11.96
CA PHE A 395 -10.29 -10.00 11.23
C PHE A 395 -11.41 -10.33 10.23
N GLY A 396 -11.84 -11.59 10.13
CA GLY A 396 -12.73 -12.02 9.05
C GLY A 396 -12.10 -11.82 7.67
N GLU A 397 -12.93 -11.74 6.63
CA GLU A 397 -12.51 -11.56 5.24
C GLU A 397 -11.70 -10.25 5.04
N ARG A 398 -11.99 -9.20 5.83
CA ARG A 398 -11.23 -7.93 5.79
C ARG A 398 -9.77 -8.10 6.22
N GLY A 399 -9.45 -9.16 6.97
CA GLY A 399 -8.09 -9.52 7.34
C GLY A 399 -7.15 -9.67 6.14
N TYR A 400 -7.67 -10.10 4.99
CA TYR A 400 -6.87 -10.18 3.78
C TYR A 400 -6.34 -8.82 3.32
N ARG A 401 -7.18 -7.78 3.39
CA ARG A 401 -6.79 -6.39 3.09
C ARG A 401 -5.68 -5.93 4.04
N VAL A 402 -5.84 -6.23 5.33
CA VAL A 402 -4.88 -5.86 6.38
C VAL A 402 -3.53 -6.55 6.16
N ALA A 403 -3.51 -7.85 5.86
CA ALA A 403 -2.28 -8.61 5.60
C ALA A 403 -1.53 -8.09 4.36
N GLN A 404 -2.24 -7.83 3.26
CA GLN A 404 -1.64 -7.28 2.04
C GLN A 404 -1.12 -5.84 2.25
N MET A 405 -1.87 -5.01 2.99
CA MET A 405 -1.48 -3.65 3.34
C MET A 405 -0.24 -3.65 4.24
N ALA A 406 -0.18 -4.54 5.24
CA ALA A 406 0.98 -4.71 6.10
C ALA A 406 2.23 -5.09 5.29
N GLY A 407 2.10 -6.03 4.35
CA GLY A 407 3.18 -6.40 3.43
C GLY A 407 3.68 -5.23 2.58
N GLY A 408 2.77 -4.43 2.04
CA GLY A 408 3.10 -3.21 1.28
C GLY A 408 3.83 -2.16 2.11
N ILE A 409 3.36 -1.88 3.34
CA ILE A 409 4.02 -0.95 4.28
C ILE A 409 5.43 -1.44 4.60
N ALA A 410 5.58 -2.72 4.98
CA ALA A 410 6.88 -3.29 5.35
C ALA A 410 7.88 -3.23 4.19
N GLY A 411 7.46 -3.63 2.99
CA GLY A 411 8.30 -3.54 1.79
C GLY A 411 8.72 -2.11 1.47
N ALA A 412 7.80 -1.15 1.56
CA ALA A 412 8.11 0.25 1.30
C ALA A 412 9.04 0.86 2.35
N ARG A 413 8.90 0.49 3.63
CA ARG A 413 9.84 0.89 4.70
C ARG A 413 11.25 0.33 4.47
N VAL A 414 11.37 -0.90 3.97
CA VAL A 414 12.66 -1.43 3.51
C VAL A 414 13.21 -0.59 2.36
N GLU A 415 12.41 -0.23 1.36
CA GLU A 415 12.88 0.59 0.24
C GLU A 415 13.37 1.98 0.69
N LEU A 416 12.65 2.62 1.61
CA LEU A 416 13.01 3.93 2.16
C LEU A 416 14.28 3.84 3.02
N SER A 417 14.37 2.86 3.91
CA SER A 417 15.54 2.64 4.76
C SER A 417 16.78 2.28 3.93
N ALA A 418 16.65 1.39 2.95
CA ALA A 418 17.73 1.08 2.01
C ALA A 418 18.18 2.34 1.25
N THR A 419 17.24 3.17 0.79
CA THR A 419 17.56 4.42 0.10
C THR A 419 18.32 5.39 1.01
N ALA A 420 17.89 5.55 2.25
CA ALA A 420 18.56 6.41 3.23
C ALA A 420 19.99 5.96 3.54
N GLN A 421 20.24 4.65 3.46
CA GLN A 421 21.57 4.04 3.63
C GLN A 421 22.39 4.00 2.33
N GLY A 422 21.93 4.65 1.25
CA GLY A 422 22.66 4.71 -0.03
C GLY A 422 22.56 3.44 -0.87
N LEU A 423 21.73 2.46 -0.48
CA LEU A 423 21.52 1.22 -1.21
C LEU A 423 20.47 1.36 -2.32
N ALA A 424 20.27 0.27 -3.05
CA ALA A 424 19.18 0.07 -3.98
C ALA A 424 18.17 -0.92 -3.40
N ALA A 425 16.91 -0.79 -3.79
CA ALA A 425 15.86 -1.77 -3.49
C ALA A 425 14.85 -1.85 -4.65
N SER A 426 14.08 -2.92 -4.69
CA SER A 426 12.97 -3.08 -5.64
C SER A 426 11.95 -4.09 -5.12
N GLY A 427 10.68 -3.68 -5.03
CA GLY A 427 9.56 -4.61 -4.88
C GLY A 427 9.41 -5.52 -6.12
N LEU A 428 9.17 -6.82 -5.89
CA LEU A 428 9.06 -7.83 -6.94
C LEU A 428 7.79 -8.68 -6.76
N THR A 429 7.36 -9.31 -7.86
CA THR A 429 6.36 -10.39 -7.83
C THR A 429 7.04 -11.75 -7.76
N PHE A 430 6.28 -12.79 -7.40
CA PHE A 430 6.80 -14.09 -6.99
C PHE A 430 5.84 -15.24 -7.34
N PHE A 431 6.36 -16.48 -7.35
CA PHE A 431 5.56 -17.71 -7.38
C PHE A 431 5.08 -18.05 -5.97
N ASP A 432 3.80 -17.80 -5.69
CA ASP A 432 3.24 -17.83 -4.34
C ASP A 432 3.53 -19.15 -3.57
N ASP A 433 3.10 -20.30 -4.09
CA ASP A 433 3.25 -21.58 -3.39
C ASP A 433 4.70 -22.07 -3.36
N GLU A 434 5.49 -21.76 -4.40
CA GLU A 434 6.92 -22.13 -4.45
C GLU A 434 7.73 -21.37 -3.38
N VAL A 435 7.38 -20.10 -3.11
CA VAL A 435 7.99 -19.35 -2.01
C VAL A 435 7.66 -19.99 -0.68
N THR A 436 6.38 -20.27 -0.41
CA THR A 436 5.99 -20.92 0.85
C THR A 436 6.73 -22.24 1.01
N LYS A 437 6.69 -23.13 0.00
CA LYS A 437 7.38 -24.43 0.03
C LYS A 437 8.89 -24.30 0.20
N PHE A 438 9.51 -23.27 -0.38
CA PHE A 438 10.96 -23.09 -0.31
C PHE A 438 11.47 -22.91 1.12
N PHE A 439 10.70 -22.21 1.96
CA PHE A 439 11.01 -21.93 3.37
C PHE A 439 10.47 -22.97 4.36
N GLU A 440 9.85 -24.05 3.88
CA GLU A 440 9.37 -25.12 4.76
C GLU A 440 10.53 -25.84 5.46
N PRO A 441 10.33 -26.30 6.72
CA PRO A 441 9.07 -26.28 7.47
C PRO A 441 8.75 -24.95 8.18
N ALA A 442 9.67 -23.98 8.21
CA ALA A 442 9.51 -22.75 9.00
C ALA A 442 8.37 -21.84 8.53
N SER A 443 8.06 -21.85 7.23
CA SER A 443 6.94 -21.12 6.62
C SER A 443 5.59 -21.84 6.67
N ALA A 444 5.51 -23.05 7.25
CA ALA A 444 4.30 -23.87 7.22
C ALA A 444 3.06 -23.08 7.69
N GLY A 445 1.95 -23.22 6.96
CA GLY A 445 0.69 -22.52 7.22
C GLY A 445 0.65 -21.05 6.75
N ARG A 446 1.75 -20.49 6.25
CA ARG A 446 1.82 -19.08 5.81
C ARG A 446 1.78 -18.93 4.29
N GLN A 447 1.36 -17.76 3.85
CA GLN A 447 1.29 -17.35 2.45
C GLN A 447 2.07 -16.05 2.24
N VAL A 448 2.81 -15.95 1.14
CA VAL A 448 3.61 -14.75 0.82
C VAL A 448 2.72 -13.57 0.39
N MET A 449 2.89 -12.43 1.06
CA MET A 449 2.15 -11.19 0.82
C MET A 449 2.98 -10.21 -0.01
N TYR A 450 4.29 -10.10 0.20
CA TYR A 450 5.13 -9.14 -0.50
C TYR A 450 6.59 -9.60 -0.57
N LEU A 451 7.33 -9.15 -1.59
CA LEU A 451 8.77 -9.39 -1.74
C LEU A 451 9.47 -8.07 -2.06
N VAL A 452 10.54 -7.78 -1.33
CA VAL A 452 11.48 -6.70 -1.65
C VAL A 452 12.90 -7.26 -1.74
N ALA A 453 13.57 -6.96 -2.84
CA ALA A 453 14.99 -7.24 -3.03
C ALA A 453 15.82 -6.01 -2.68
N VAL A 454 16.96 -6.20 -2.01
CA VAL A 454 17.86 -5.12 -1.58
C VAL A 454 19.32 -5.46 -1.90
N GLY A 455 20.10 -4.45 -2.26
CA GLY A 455 21.52 -4.65 -2.55
C GLY A 455 22.25 -3.36 -2.88
N GLN A 456 23.51 -3.50 -3.26
CA GLN A 456 24.33 -2.37 -3.67
C GLN A 456 23.77 -1.71 -4.93
N ARG A 457 23.93 -0.39 -5.02
CA ARG A 457 23.63 0.32 -6.27
C ARG A 457 24.55 -0.19 -7.38
N PRO A 458 24.08 -0.29 -8.63
CA PRO A 458 24.96 -0.57 -9.76
C PRO A 458 25.99 0.57 -9.87
N GLY A 459 27.25 0.19 -10.07
CA GLY A 459 28.36 1.12 -10.29
C GLY A 459 28.29 1.85 -11.62
#